data_AF-A0AAU5LRU5-F1
#
_entry.id   AF-A0AAU5LRU5-F1
#
_cell.length_a   1.000
_cell.length_b   1.000
_cell.length_c   1.000
_cell.angle_alpha   90.00
_cell.angle_beta   90.00
_cell.angle_gamma   90.00
#
_symmetry.space_group_name_H-M   'P 1'
#
loop_
_entity.id
_entity.type
_entity.pdbx_description
1 polymer ?
#
loop_
_entity_poly.entity_id
_entity_poly.type
_entity_poly.pdbx_seq_one_letter_code
_entity_poly.pdbx_strand_id
1 'polypeptide(L)'
;MSYALACARATTFRAVAVYSGAQLSGCSGGTQPIAYMGIHGISDSVLSISSGRSLRDTFVRNNGCTAQNPREPAAGSRTHITTTYSGCRAGYPVVWAAFDGGHGPGPIDGGGEGWRTWTSGEVWRFFTGDTTPTPTAFRLRSESAGRCLDVSGANAANGTPMLVWDCHTNANQQFTRSGQSLQVLGKCLEVPVNAGAGTRSRIWDCNGGANQQWNVNDNGTITSVQSGLCLTTDGTANGSAVTVATCTTGTNQRWTRP
;
A
#
# COMPACT_ATOMS: atom_id res chain seq x y z
N MET A 1 9.66 -22.55 -10.72
CA MET A 1 10.37 -22.39 -12.01
C MET A 1 11.14 -21.07 -12.11
N SER A 2 10.64 -19.95 -11.60
CA SER A 2 11.28 -18.62 -11.78
C SER A 2 12.66 -18.46 -11.13
N TYR A 3 12.96 -19.15 -10.03
CA TYR A 3 14.28 -19.06 -9.39
C TYR A 3 15.42 -19.65 -10.27
N ALA A 4 15.16 -20.70 -11.05
CA ALA A 4 16.18 -21.26 -11.96
C ALA A 4 16.57 -20.25 -13.06
N LEU A 5 15.63 -19.42 -13.53
CA LEU A 5 15.93 -18.32 -14.46
C LEU A 5 16.85 -17.30 -13.80
N ALA A 6 16.58 -16.96 -12.54
CA ALA A 6 17.36 -15.99 -11.78
C ALA A 6 18.83 -16.41 -11.66
N CYS A 7 19.10 -17.67 -11.31
CA CYS A 7 20.47 -18.10 -11.07
C CYS A 7 21.19 -18.69 -12.30
N ALA A 8 20.49 -19.28 -13.27
CA ALA A 8 21.12 -19.90 -14.45
C ALA A 8 21.07 -19.04 -15.74
N ARG A 9 20.28 -17.96 -15.75
CA ARG A 9 20.07 -17.10 -16.93
C ARG A 9 20.11 -15.60 -16.60
N ALA A 10 20.88 -15.21 -15.58
CA ALA A 10 21.04 -13.83 -15.13
C ALA A 10 21.53 -12.85 -16.23
N THR A 11 22.23 -13.36 -17.25
CA THR A 11 22.71 -12.56 -18.39
C THR A 11 21.68 -12.43 -19.52
N THR A 12 20.57 -13.17 -19.46
CA THR A 12 19.49 -13.13 -20.46
C THR A 12 18.31 -12.30 -19.98
N PHE A 13 17.97 -12.38 -18.68
CA PHE A 13 16.84 -11.66 -18.09
C PHE A 13 17.32 -10.50 -17.24
N ARG A 14 16.65 -9.34 -17.37
CA ARG A 14 16.97 -8.15 -16.56
C ARG A 14 16.54 -8.29 -15.10
N ALA A 15 15.48 -9.04 -14.84
CA ALA A 15 14.81 -9.12 -13.56
C ALA A 15 13.97 -10.38 -13.43
N VAL A 16 13.73 -10.83 -12.19
CA VAL A 16 12.82 -11.94 -11.87
C VAL A 16 12.00 -11.65 -10.62
N ALA A 17 10.74 -12.10 -10.61
CA ALA A 17 9.89 -12.15 -9.43
C ALA A 17 9.55 -13.61 -9.11
N VAL A 18 9.84 -14.04 -7.88
CA VAL A 18 9.67 -15.42 -7.43
C VAL A 18 8.61 -15.46 -6.33
N TYR A 19 7.55 -16.23 -6.59
CA TYR A 19 6.46 -16.48 -5.65
C TYR A 19 6.68 -17.81 -4.95
N SER A 20 6.61 -17.79 -3.62
CA SER A 20 6.65 -18.95 -2.73
C SER A 20 7.75 -19.95 -3.16
N GLY A 21 8.97 -19.44 -3.37
CA GLY A 21 10.04 -20.15 -4.06
C GLY A 21 11.01 -20.89 -3.16
N ALA A 22 11.64 -21.94 -3.69
CA ALA A 22 12.77 -22.64 -3.08
C ALA A 22 13.78 -23.12 -4.13
N GLN A 23 14.97 -23.52 -3.67
CA GLN A 23 15.99 -24.20 -4.46
C GLN A 23 15.61 -25.69 -4.60
N LEU A 24 14.83 -26.03 -5.63
CA LEU A 24 14.39 -27.42 -5.85
C LEU A 24 15.34 -28.21 -6.76
N SER A 25 15.96 -27.56 -7.75
CA SER A 25 16.93 -28.18 -8.65
C SER A 25 17.72 -27.12 -9.45
N GLY A 26 18.85 -27.54 -10.05
CA GLY A 26 19.42 -26.86 -11.22
C GLY A 26 20.10 -25.50 -10.99
N CYS A 27 20.57 -25.20 -9.78
CA CYS A 27 21.28 -23.95 -9.52
C CYS A 27 22.52 -24.18 -8.65
N SER A 28 23.70 -24.17 -9.28
CA SER A 28 25.01 -24.20 -8.58
C SER A 28 25.35 -22.85 -7.97
N GLY A 29 24.40 -22.23 -7.26
CA GLY A 29 24.58 -20.98 -6.54
C GLY A 29 24.73 -19.71 -7.40
N GLY A 30 24.51 -19.82 -8.73
CA GLY A 30 24.57 -18.76 -9.75
C GLY A 30 24.95 -17.38 -9.22
N THR A 31 26.21 -16.99 -9.40
CA THR A 31 26.83 -15.83 -8.72
C THR A 31 26.62 -14.50 -9.45
N GLN A 32 25.97 -14.53 -10.60
CA GLN A 32 25.74 -13.35 -11.42
C GLN A 32 24.61 -12.49 -10.82
N PRO A 33 24.76 -11.15 -10.85
CA PRO A 33 23.72 -10.26 -10.36
C PRO A 33 22.53 -10.25 -11.32
N ILE A 34 21.33 -10.18 -10.76
CA ILE A 34 20.06 -9.95 -11.47
C ILE A 34 19.11 -9.23 -10.52
N ALA A 35 18.32 -8.28 -11.01
CA ALA A 35 17.27 -7.69 -10.18
C ALA A 35 16.35 -8.81 -9.68
N TYR A 36 16.15 -8.91 -8.36
CA TYR A 36 15.44 -10.02 -7.74
C TYR A 36 14.33 -9.54 -6.81
N MET A 37 13.12 -10.07 -7.00
CA MET A 37 12.02 -9.95 -6.06
C MET A 37 11.60 -11.33 -5.55
N GLY A 38 11.55 -11.49 -4.23
CA GLY A 38 10.99 -12.67 -3.57
C GLY A 38 9.70 -12.34 -2.83
N ILE A 39 8.66 -13.15 -3.01
CA ILE A 39 7.36 -13.04 -2.36
C ILE A 39 7.08 -14.37 -1.65
N HIS A 40 6.82 -14.39 -0.34
CA HIS A 40 6.68 -15.65 0.39
C HIS A 40 5.74 -15.56 1.60
N GLY A 41 4.92 -16.60 1.80
CA GLY A 41 4.03 -16.72 2.94
C GLY A 41 4.74 -17.19 4.21
N ILE A 42 4.51 -16.53 5.36
CA ILE A 42 5.16 -16.90 6.62
C ILE A 42 4.71 -18.28 7.16
N SER A 43 3.54 -18.76 6.72
CA SER A 43 2.97 -20.06 7.10
C SER A 43 2.92 -21.05 5.92
N ASP A 44 3.75 -20.82 4.88
CA ASP A 44 3.89 -21.75 3.76
C ASP A 44 4.36 -23.14 4.24
N SER A 45 3.43 -24.10 4.18
CA SER A 45 3.64 -25.50 4.58
C SER A 45 4.18 -26.38 3.45
N VAL A 46 4.29 -25.86 2.23
CA VAL A 46 4.80 -26.58 1.06
C VAL A 46 6.29 -26.29 0.91
N LEU A 47 6.66 -25.01 0.91
CA LEU A 47 8.02 -24.53 0.87
C LEU A 47 8.19 -23.50 1.99
N SER A 48 8.86 -23.88 3.08
CA SER A 48 9.01 -23.01 4.23
C SER A 48 9.58 -21.64 3.88
N ILE A 49 9.18 -20.60 4.61
CA ILE A 49 9.71 -19.25 4.39
C ILE A 49 11.25 -19.18 4.52
N SER A 50 11.87 -20.08 5.30
CA SER A 50 13.33 -20.20 5.36
C SER A 50 13.96 -20.51 4.00
N SER A 51 13.25 -21.27 3.15
CA SER A 51 13.67 -21.56 1.78
C SER A 51 13.65 -20.29 0.93
N GLY A 52 12.56 -19.51 1.00
CA GLY A 52 12.45 -18.23 0.30
C GLY A 52 13.49 -17.19 0.75
N ARG A 53 13.73 -17.11 2.07
CA ARG A 53 14.80 -16.28 2.65
C ARG A 53 16.18 -16.67 2.11
N SER A 54 16.46 -17.97 1.96
CA SER A 54 17.72 -18.45 1.40
C SER A 54 17.93 -18.01 -0.06
N LEU A 55 16.87 -17.98 -0.87
CA LEU A 55 16.94 -17.46 -2.23
C LEU A 55 17.19 -15.94 -2.24
N ARG A 56 16.45 -15.19 -1.41
CA ARG A 56 16.64 -13.75 -1.22
C ARG A 56 18.09 -13.44 -0.86
N ASP A 57 18.65 -14.14 0.14
CA ASP A 57 19.99 -13.88 0.66
C ASP A 57 21.08 -14.19 -0.37
N THR A 58 20.82 -15.10 -1.31
CA THR A 58 21.70 -15.32 -2.47
C THR A 58 21.82 -14.05 -3.31
N PHE A 59 20.70 -13.39 -3.64
CA PHE A 59 20.71 -12.18 -4.45
C PHE A 59 21.07 -10.91 -3.67
N VAL A 60 20.82 -10.85 -2.36
CA VAL A 60 21.40 -9.80 -1.50
C VAL A 60 22.93 -9.79 -1.66
N ARG A 61 23.56 -10.97 -1.61
CA ARG A 61 25.01 -11.11 -1.82
C ARG A 61 25.42 -10.81 -3.26
N ASN A 62 24.82 -11.47 -4.25
CA ASN A 62 25.22 -11.33 -5.66
C ASN A 62 25.07 -9.89 -6.18
N ASN A 63 24.02 -9.19 -5.73
CA ASN A 63 23.74 -7.82 -6.15
C ASN A 63 24.48 -6.77 -5.30
N GLY A 64 25.27 -7.20 -4.31
CA GLY A 64 26.06 -6.32 -3.44
C GLY A 64 25.22 -5.45 -2.51
N CYS A 65 24.02 -5.88 -2.14
CA CYS A 65 23.16 -5.15 -1.23
C CYS A 65 23.69 -5.19 0.22
N THR A 66 23.36 -4.17 1.01
CA THR A 66 23.59 -4.18 2.44
C THR A 66 22.76 -5.28 3.09
N ALA A 67 23.37 -6.10 3.95
CA ALA A 67 22.65 -7.09 4.73
C ALA A 67 21.65 -6.39 5.67
N GLN A 68 20.39 -6.86 5.67
CA GLN A 68 19.32 -6.32 6.50
C GLN A 68 18.49 -7.48 7.07
N ASN A 69 17.75 -7.22 8.14
CA ASN A 69 16.75 -8.14 8.68
C ASN A 69 15.35 -7.59 8.37
N PRO A 70 14.79 -7.85 7.17
CA PRO A 70 13.50 -7.31 6.79
C PRO A 70 12.43 -7.84 7.75
N ARG A 71 11.51 -6.95 8.16
CA ARG A 71 10.38 -7.34 9.01
C ARG A 71 9.43 -8.22 8.21
N GLU A 72 8.80 -9.15 8.91
CA GLU A 72 7.73 -9.98 8.37
C GLU A 72 6.45 -9.74 9.18
N PRO A 73 5.27 -9.90 8.58
CA PRO A 73 4.01 -9.71 9.28
C PRO A 73 3.85 -10.73 10.41
N ALA A 74 3.12 -10.35 11.46
CA ALA A 74 2.77 -11.26 12.53
C ALA A 74 1.73 -12.29 12.04
N ALA A 75 1.80 -13.52 12.57
CA ALA A 75 0.78 -14.53 12.32
C ALA A 75 -0.60 -14.05 12.78
N GLY A 76 -1.61 -14.20 11.92
CA GLY A 76 -2.97 -13.72 12.14
C GLY A 76 -3.21 -12.24 11.83
N SER A 77 -2.18 -11.48 11.42
CA SER A 77 -2.33 -10.07 11.01
C SER A 77 -3.12 -9.90 9.72
N ARG A 78 -3.12 -10.91 8.83
CA ARG A 78 -3.69 -10.86 7.48
C ARG A 78 -3.15 -9.68 6.66
N THR A 79 -1.88 -9.36 6.84
CA THR A 79 -1.18 -8.27 6.13
C THR A 79 0.08 -8.78 5.46
N HIS A 80 0.68 -7.95 4.61
CA HIS A 80 2.01 -8.16 4.05
C HIS A 80 2.97 -7.02 4.44
N ILE A 81 4.26 -7.30 4.30
CA ILE A 81 5.34 -6.32 4.43
C ILE A 81 6.28 -6.48 3.24
N THR A 82 6.48 -5.41 2.49
CA THR A 82 7.46 -5.31 1.40
C THR A 82 8.66 -4.49 1.84
N THR A 83 9.86 -5.06 1.72
CA THR A 83 11.14 -4.39 2.03
C THR A 83 11.99 -4.30 0.76
N THR A 84 12.45 -3.09 0.44
CA THR A 84 13.49 -2.87 -0.58
C THR A 84 14.85 -2.79 0.11
N TYR A 85 15.79 -3.62 -0.32
CA TYR A 85 17.15 -3.61 0.22
C TYR A 85 17.91 -2.37 -0.25
N SER A 86 18.71 -1.80 0.65
CA SER A 86 19.58 -0.65 0.35
C SER A 86 20.99 -1.12 -0.03
N GLY A 87 21.77 -0.21 -0.60
CA GLY A 87 23.19 -0.46 -0.92
C GLY A 87 23.43 -1.38 -2.12
N CYS A 88 22.37 -1.86 -2.78
CA CYS A 88 22.51 -2.72 -3.97
C CYS A 88 23.23 -1.99 -5.11
N ARG A 89 23.95 -2.75 -5.94
CA ARG A 89 24.52 -2.25 -7.20
C ARG A 89 23.42 -1.66 -8.08
N ALA A 90 23.70 -0.54 -8.75
CA ALA A 90 22.78 0.10 -9.68
C ALA A 90 22.28 -0.90 -10.74
N GLY A 91 20.97 -0.92 -10.98
CA GLY A 91 20.34 -1.86 -11.92
C GLY A 91 20.04 -3.26 -11.35
N TYR A 92 20.45 -3.57 -10.12
CA TYR A 92 20.25 -4.88 -9.50
C TYR A 92 19.55 -4.80 -8.13
N PRO A 93 18.35 -4.20 -8.03
CA PRO A 93 17.63 -4.12 -6.76
C PRO A 93 17.27 -5.52 -6.22
N VAL A 94 17.15 -5.61 -4.89
CA VAL A 94 16.55 -6.76 -4.21
C VAL A 94 15.32 -6.30 -3.42
N VAL A 95 14.19 -6.94 -3.67
CA VAL A 95 12.92 -6.68 -2.98
C VAL A 95 12.43 -7.97 -2.32
N TRP A 96 11.98 -7.88 -1.07
CA TRP A 96 11.43 -9.01 -0.31
C TRP A 96 10.05 -8.65 0.22
N ALA A 97 9.02 -9.41 -0.17
CA ALA A 97 7.68 -9.28 0.37
C ALA A 97 7.29 -10.55 1.14
N ALA A 98 6.98 -10.40 2.42
CA ALA A 98 6.44 -11.48 3.24
C ALA A 98 4.98 -11.21 3.57
N PHE A 99 4.15 -12.25 3.60
CA PHE A 99 2.72 -12.11 3.91
C PHE A 99 2.24 -13.15 4.92
N ASP A 100 1.21 -12.80 5.69
CA ASP A 100 0.54 -13.72 6.61
C ASP A 100 -0.37 -14.68 5.83
N GLY A 101 0.21 -15.79 5.36
CA GLY A 101 -0.49 -16.80 4.56
C GLY A 101 0.41 -17.96 4.13
N GLY A 102 -0.20 -18.91 3.42
CA GLY A 102 0.42 -20.16 2.96
C GLY A 102 1.07 -20.07 1.58
N HIS A 103 1.20 -21.22 0.92
CA HIS A 103 1.80 -21.33 -0.41
C HIS A 103 0.87 -20.78 -1.50
N GLY A 104 1.21 -19.64 -2.11
CA GLY A 104 0.38 -19.11 -3.19
C GLY A 104 0.99 -17.89 -3.90
N PRO A 105 0.51 -17.57 -5.11
CA PRO A 105 0.95 -16.39 -5.86
C PRO A 105 0.06 -15.16 -5.65
N GLY A 106 -1.16 -15.33 -5.12
CA GLY A 106 -2.19 -14.29 -5.11
C GLY A 106 -2.81 -13.96 -3.75
N PRO A 107 -2.04 -13.79 -2.66
CA PRO A 107 -2.60 -13.43 -1.35
C PRO A 107 -3.30 -12.06 -1.38
N ILE A 108 -4.37 -11.91 -0.60
CA ILE A 108 -5.10 -10.65 -0.43
C ILE A 108 -5.03 -10.25 1.05
N ASP A 109 -4.65 -9.00 1.34
CA ASP A 109 -4.69 -8.46 2.69
C ASP A 109 -6.14 -8.45 3.21
N GLY A 110 -6.33 -8.85 4.47
CA GLY A 110 -7.65 -9.10 5.05
C GLY A 110 -8.17 -10.54 4.80
N GLY A 111 -7.51 -11.31 3.93
CA GLY A 111 -7.74 -12.74 3.73
C GLY A 111 -8.20 -13.12 2.32
N GLY A 112 -7.94 -14.39 1.97
CA GLY A 112 -8.29 -14.98 0.67
C GLY A 112 -7.16 -14.94 -0.36
N GLU A 113 -7.42 -15.52 -1.52
CA GLU A 113 -6.50 -15.54 -2.66
C GLU A 113 -7.25 -15.23 -3.96
N GLY A 114 -6.60 -14.55 -4.91
CA GLY A 114 -7.18 -14.32 -6.23
C GLY A 114 -6.64 -13.09 -6.95
N TRP A 115 -7.37 -12.65 -7.99
CA TRP A 115 -6.93 -11.59 -8.90
C TRP A 115 -6.78 -10.21 -8.25
N ARG A 116 -7.47 -9.97 -7.12
CA ARG A 116 -7.37 -8.73 -6.32
C ARG A 116 -6.10 -8.66 -5.46
N THR A 117 -5.18 -9.61 -5.64
CA THR A 117 -3.91 -9.66 -4.93
C THR A 117 -3.12 -8.36 -5.05
N TRP A 118 -2.47 -7.96 -3.95
CA TRP A 118 -1.51 -6.85 -3.94
C TRP A 118 -0.24 -7.19 -4.73
N THR A 119 0.06 -8.48 -4.92
CA THR A 119 1.29 -8.94 -5.56
C THR A 119 1.44 -8.47 -7.01
N SER A 120 0.34 -8.33 -7.75
CA SER A 120 0.35 -7.82 -9.12
C SER A 120 0.91 -6.40 -9.21
N GLY A 121 0.51 -5.53 -8.28
CA GLY A 121 0.99 -4.15 -8.21
C GLY A 121 2.46 -4.10 -7.81
N GLU A 122 2.85 -4.88 -6.81
CA GLU A 122 4.25 -4.97 -6.34
C GLU A 122 5.20 -5.49 -7.42
N VAL A 123 4.82 -6.54 -8.16
CA VAL A 123 5.63 -7.10 -9.24
C VAL A 123 5.71 -6.16 -10.43
N TRP A 124 4.60 -5.50 -10.80
CA TRP A 124 4.63 -4.46 -11.85
C TRP A 124 5.63 -3.37 -11.48
N ARG A 125 5.51 -2.85 -10.26
CA ARG A 125 6.37 -1.82 -9.69
C ARG A 125 7.85 -2.19 -9.76
N PHE A 126 8.17 -3.41 -9.31
CA PHE A 126 9.52 -3.94 -9.35
C PHE A 126 10.08 -4.01 -10.78
N PHE A 127 9.28 -4.47 -11.76
CA PHE A 127 9.74 -4.59 -13.14
C PHE A 127 9.85 -3.26 -13.88
N THR A 128 9.03 -2.27 -13.54
CA THR A 128 9.06 -0.93 -14.17
C THR A 128 10.03 0.03 -13.48
N GLY A 129 10.46 -0.28 -12.25
CA GLY A 129 11.25 0.64 -11.43
C GLY A 129 10.40 1.81 -10.91
N ASP A 130 9.08 1.67 -10.90
CA ASP A 130 8.17 2.67 -10.35
C ASP A 130 8.43 2.77 -8.84
N THR A 131 8.89 3.93 -8.34
CA THR A 131 9.14 4.12 -6.91
C THR A 131 7.92 4.68 -6.18
N THR A 132 6.76 4.75 -6.83
CA THR A 132 5.53 5.17 -6.17
C THR A 132 5.24 4.17 -5.05
N PRO A 133 5.18 4.60 -3.77
CA PRO A 133 4.97 3.68 -2.66
C PRO A 133 3.68 2.89 -2.84
N THR A 134 3.71 1.55 -2.65
CA THR A 134 2.50 0.76 -2.43
C THR A 134 1.78 1.42 -1.28
N PRO A 135 0.58 1.96 -1.50
CA PRO A 135 -0.06 2.68 -0.43
C PRO A 135 -0.52 1.67 0.62
N THR A 136 0.15 1.67 1.77
CA THR A 136 -0.36 0.97 2.96
C THR A 136 -1.77 1.50 3.19
N ALA A 137 -2.77 0.63 3.14
CA ALA A 137 -4.13 1.06 3.45
C ALA A 137 -4.19 1.47 4.93
N PHE A 138 -4.80 2.62 5.21
CA PHE A 138 -5.00 3.15 6.56
C PHE A 138 -6.40 3.72 6.70
N ARG A 139 -6.88 3.84 7.93
CA ARG A 139 -8.11 4.56 8.25
C ARG A 139 -7.77 5.98 8.69
N LEU A 140 -8.73 6.89 8.52
CA LEU A 140 -8.65 8.25 9.04
C LEU A 140 -9.73 8.42 10.08
N ARG A 141 -9.36 8.50 11.36
CA ARG A 141 -10.29 8.66 12.48
C ARG A 141 -10.31 10.12 12.95
N SER A 142 -11.50 10.73 12.92
CA SER A 142 -11.72 12.07 13.48
C SER A 142 -11.50 12.04 14.99
N GLU A 143 -10.71 12.98 15.51
CA GLU A 143 -10.48 13.11 16.95
C GLU A 143 -11.76 13.50 17.69
N SER A 144 -12.59 14.41 17.16
CA SER A 144 -13.82 14.85 17.83
C SER A 144 -14.94 13.81 17.78
N ALA A 145 -15.09 13.10 16.66
CA ALA A 145 -16.18 12.14 16.48
C ALA A 145 -15.83 10.74 17.01
N GLY A 146 -14.54 10.44 17.13
CA GLY A 146 -14.07 9.08 17.43
C GLY A 146 -14.42 8.06 16.34
N ARG A 147 -14.79 8.53 15.15
CA ARG A 147 -15.32 7.79 14.00
C ARG A 147 -14.42 7.97 12.77
N CYS A 148 -14.52 7.04 11.84
CA CYS A 148 -13.68 6.99 10.66
C CYS A 148 -14.31 7.72 9.47
N LEU A 149 -13.48 8.36 8.66
CA LEU A 149 -13.86 8.88 7.35
C LEU A 149 -14.34 7.72 6.48
N ASP A 150 -15.52 7.87 5.88
CA ASP A 150 -16.25 6.78 5.25
C ASP A 150 -16.93 7.26 3.97
N VAL A 151 -16.84 6.44 2.91
CA VAL A 151 -17.62 6.62 1.69
C VAL A 151 -19.05 6.13 1.92
N SER A 152 -20.01 7.06 1.90
CA SER A 152 -21.42 6.82 2.21
C SER A 152 -21.99 5.57 1.54
N GLY A 153 -22.42 4.61 2.36
CA GLY A 153 -23.06 3.37 1.89
C GLY A 153 -22.14 2.45 1.09
N ALA A 154 -20.81 2.62 1.19
CA ALA A 154 -19.81 1.95 0.36
C ALA A 154 -20.06 2.09 -1.15
N ASN A 155 -20.79 3.13 -1.55
CA ASN A 155 -21.13 3.36 -2.95
C ASN A 155 -19.94 3.94 -3.69
N ALA A 156 -19.41 3.19 -4.67
CA ALA A 156 -18.28 3.62 -5.48
C ALA A 156 -18.71 4.48 -6.69
N ALA A 157 -19.87 5.14 -6.69
CA ALA A 157 -20.24 6.08 -7.76
C ALA A 157 -19.53 7.44 -7.58
N ASN A 158 -19.19 8.10 -8.69
CA ASN A 158 -18.66 9.46 -8.67
C ASN A 158 -19.67 10.42 -7.99
N GLY A 159 -19.14 11.27 -7.11
CA GLY A 159 -19.95 12.22 -6.36
C GLY A 159 -20.52 11.67 -5.05
N THR A 160 -20.29 10.38 -4.73
CA THR A 160 -20.71 9.82 -3.44
C THR A 160 -20.05 10.60 -2.31
N PRO A 161 -20.84 11.15 -1.36
CA PRO A 161 -20.32 12.01 -0.32
C PRO A 161 -19.55 11.24 0.74
N MET A 162 -18.60 11.93 1.36
CA MET A 162 -17.95 11.46 2.58
C MET A 162 -18.81 11.76 3.81
N LEU A 163 -18.67 10.91 4.81
CA LEU A 163 -19.25 11.06 6.13
C LEU A 163 -18.30 10.50 7.19
N VAL A 164 -18.62 10.70 8.46
CA VAL A 164 -18.02 9.90 9.55
C VAL A 164 -18.94 8.75 9.93
N TRP A 165 -18.35 7.56 10.09
CA TRP A 165 -19.05 6.36 10.54
C TRP A 165 -18.20 5.57 11.53
N ASP A 166 -18.82 4.70 12.32
CA ASP A 166 -18.11 3.81 13.23
C ASP A 166 -17.01 3.04 12.46
N CYS A 167 -15.82 3.01 13.06
CA CYS A 167 -14.64 2.46 12.42
C CYS A 167 -14.80 0.94 12.20
N HIS A 168 -14.57 0.49 10.98
CA HIS A 168 -14.64 -0.91 10.56
C HIS A 168 -13.53 -1.24 9.58
N THR A 169 -13.51 -2.47 9.04
CA THR A 169 -12.46 -2.93 8.12
C THR A 169 -12.91 -3.04 6.66
N ASN A 170 -14.17 -2.72 6.34
CA ASN A 170 -14.68 -2.72 4.97
C ASN A 170 -13.96 -1.67 4.11
N ALA A 171 -13.89 -1.92 2.80
CA ALA A 171 -13.07 -1.17 1.84
C ALA A 171 -13.40 0.34 1.76
N ASN A 172 -14.62 0.76 2.13
CA ASN A 172 -15.08 2.15 2.10
C ASN A 172 -14.48 3.05 3.20
N GLN A 173 -13.67 2.49 4.11
CA GLN A 173 -12.86 3.26 5.08
C GLN A 173 -11.35 3.02 4.91
N GLN A 174 -10.93 2.24 3.92
CA GLN A 174 -9.54 1.86 3.72
C GLN A 174 -8.88 2.78 2.70
N PHE A 175 -8.18 3.79 3.20
CA PHE A 175 -7.53 4.81 2.38
C PHE A 175 -6.11 4.43 2.03
N THR A 176 -5.75 4.67 0.78
CA THR A 176 -4.41 4.56 0.24
C THR A 176 -3.88 5.95 -0.09
N ARG A 177 -2.56 6.17 0.00
CA ARG A 177 -1.94 7.46 -0.40
C ARG A 177 -1.04 7.30 -1.61
N SER A 178 -1.40 7.93 -2.72
CA SER A 178 -0.57 8.02 -3.93
C SER A 178 -0.16 9.47 -4.16
N GLY A 179 1.09 9.81 -3.82
CA GLY A 179 1.55 11.20 -3.76
C GLY A 179 0.73 12.04 -2.76
N GLN A 180 0.09 13.10 -3.23
CA GLN A 180 -0.85 13.92 -2.44
C GLN A 180 -2.30 13.45 -2.53
N SER A 181 -2.60 12.42 -3.31
CA SER A 181 -3.95 11.87 -3.40
C SER A 181 -4.24 10.88 -2.27
N LEU A 182 -5.42 11.01 -1.67
CA LEU A 182 -6.01 10.01 -0.77
C LEU A 182 -7.05 9.22 -1.57
N GLN A 183 -6.85 7.91 -1.70
CA GLN A 183 -7.66 7.03 -2.53
C GLN A 183 -8.44 6.04 -1.69
N VAL A 184 -9.67 5.71 -2.09
CA VAL A 184 -10.57 4.76 -1.43
C VAL A 184 -11.53 4.20 -2.46
N LEU A 185 -11.84 2.89 -2.40
CA LEU A 185 -12.64 2.18 -3.42
C LEU A 185 -12.15 2.38 -4.88
N GLY A 186 -10.84 2.57 -5.06
CA GLY A 186 -10.24 2.85 -6.39
C GLY A 186 -10.49 4.26 -6.93
N LYS A 187 -11.00 5.16 -6.10
CA LYS A 187 -11.32 6.56 -6.42
C LYS A 187 -10.58 7.51 -5.49
N CYS A 188 -10.59 8.79 -5.80
CA CYS A 188 -9.89 9.83 -5.07
C CYS A 188 -10.85 10.62 -4.16
N LEU A 189 -10.43 10.89 -2.91
CA LEU A 189 -11.06 11.89 -2.06
C LEU A 189 -10.93 13.26 -2.74
N GLU A 190 -12.06 13.93 -2.90
CA GLU A 190 -12.21 15.12 -3.71
C GLU A 190 -13.08 16.15 -2.99
N VAL A 191 -12.80 17.43 -3.23
CA VAL A 191 -13.82 18.48 -3.23
C VAL A 191 -13.99 19.03 -4.65
N PRO A 192 -15.19 19.48 -5.06
CA PRO A 192 -15.37 20.11 -6.37
C PRO A 192 -14.35 21.21 -6.67
N VAL A 193 -14.02 21.40 -7.94
CA VAL A 193 -13.18 22.53 -8.37
C VAL A 193 -13.83 23.84 -7.89
N ASN A 194 -13.02 24.77 -7.39
CA ASN A 194 -13.46 26.02 -6.77
C ASN A 194 -14.33 25.88 -5.50
N ALA A 195 -14.26 24.75 -4.80
CA ALA A 195 -14.95 24.55 -3.52
C ALA A 195 -14.54 25.59 -2.46
N GLY A 196 -15.54 26.27 -1.89
CA GLY A 196 -15.41 27.13 -0.72
C GLY A 196 -15.69 26.40 0.60
N ALA A 197 -15.54 27.11 1.73
CA ALA A 197 -15.86 26.57 3.04
C ALA A 197 -17.32 26.07 3.13
N GLY A 198 -17.54 24.95 3.83
CA GLY A 198 -18.81 24.23 3.91
C GLY A 198 -19.07 23.25 2.76
N THR A 199 -18.23 23.23 1.72
CA THR A 199 -18.41 22.28 0.61
C THR A 199 -18.14 20.85 1.09
N ARG A 200 -19.08 19.93 0.84
CA ARG A 200 -18.94 18.53 1.21
C ARG A 200 -17.90 17.83 0.34
N SER A 201 -17.03 17.07 0.99
CA SER A 201 -16.09 16.19 0.30
C SER A 201 -16.80 14.95 -0.23
N ARG A 202 -16.25 14.37 -1.30
CA ARG A 202 -16.81 13.25 -2.05
C ARG A 202 -15.70 12.38 -2.62
N ILE A 203 -16.07 11.25 -3.22
CA ILE A 203 -15.15 10.51 -4.08
C ILE A 203 -15.40 10.81 -5.56
N TRP A 204 -14.34 10.78 -6.35
CA TRP A 204 -14.40 10.91 -7.80
C TRP A 204 -13.29 10.09 -8.47
N ASP A 205 -13.44 9.79 -9.75
CA ASP A 205 -12.36 9.20 -10.54
C ASP A 205 -11.08 10.04 -10.43
N CYS A 206 -9.96 9.37 -10.20
CA CYS A 206 -8.68 10.01 -10.05
C CYS A 206 -8.24 10.66 -11.36
N ASN A 207 -7.99 11.97 -11.35
CA ASN A 207 -7.59 12.75 -12.51
C ASN A 207 -6.33 13.59 -12.29
N GLY A 208 -5.77 13.56 -11.07
CA GLY A 208 -4.54 14.28 -10.72
C GLY A 208 -4.73 15.79 -10.47
N GLY A 209 -5.96 16.32 -10.56
CA GLY A 209 -6.26 17.72 -10.31
C GLY A 209 -6.02 18.14 -8.87
N ALA A 210 -5.70 19.43 -8.65
CA ALA A 210 -5.42 19.98 -7.31
C ALA A 210 -6.60 19.83 -6.33
N ASN A 211 -7.82 19.69 -6.85
CA ASN A 211 -9.04 19.46 -6.07
C ASN A 211 -9.14 18.04 -5.48
N GLN A 212 -8.25 17.13 -5.88
CA GLN A 212 -8.09 15.76 -5.35
C GLN A 212 -6.79 15.57 -4.57
N GLN A 213 -6.03 16.65 -4.37
CA GLN A 213 -4.75 16.63 -3.67
C GLN A 213 -4.89 17.22 -2.28
N TRP A 214 -4.26 16.55 -1.31
CA TRP A 214 -4.37 16.84 0.11
C TRP A 214 -2.99 16.83 0.77
N ASN A 215 -2.71 17.86 1.57
CA ASN A 215 -1.59 17.84 2.50
C ASN A 215 -2.06 17.20 3.81
N VAL A 216 -1.45 16.08 4.18
CA VAL A 216 -1.64 15.45 5.49
C VAL A 216 -0.51 15.95 6.38
N ASN A 217 -0.86 16.74 7.40
CA ASN A 217 0.09 17.50 8.20
C ASN A 217 0.41 16.79 9.53
N ASP A 218 1.60 17.04 10.09
CA ASP A 218 2.04 16.42 11.35
C ASP A 218 1.17 16.80 12.55
N ASN A 219 0.49 17.94 12.47
CA ASN A 219 -0.49 18.36 13.46
C ASN A 219 -1.86 17.67 13.28
N GLY A 220 -1.97 16.58 12.53
CA GLY A 220 -3.21 15.82 12.34
C GLY A 220 -4.25 16.49 11.44
N THR A 221 -4.02 17.69 10.92
CA THR A 221 -4.94 18.31 9.94
C THR A 221 -4.72 17.73 8.54
N ILE A 222 -5.77 17.73 7.73
CA ILE A 222 -5.70 17.39 6.31
C ILE A 222 -6.22 18.60 5.52
N THR A 223 -5.37 19.25 4.72
CA THR A 223 -5.75 20.48 3.99
C THR A 223 -5.82 20.24 2.48
N SER A 224 -6.84 20.78 1.83
CA SER A 224 -6.96 20.78 0.37
C SER A 224 -5.83 21.58 -0.25
N VAL A 225 -5.14 21.01 -1.24
CA VAL A 225 -4.08 21.71 -1.99
C VAL A 225 -4.67 22.86 -2.82
N GLN A 226 -5.90 22.72 -3.34
CA GLN A 226 -6.55 23.77 -4.12
C GLN A 226 -6.87 25.02 -3.30
N SER A 227 -7.38 24.87 -2.08
CA SER A 227 -7.96 25.99 -1.31
C SER A 227 -7.29 26.29 0.01
N GLY A 228 -6.42 25.41 0.52
CA GLY A 228 -5.83 25.51 1.85
C GLY A 228 -6.81 25.23 3.00
N LEU A 229 -8.07 24.87 2.70
CA LEU A 229 -9.09 24.58 3.71
C LEU A 229 -8.89 23.19 4.33
N CYS A 230 -9.28 23.04 5.59
CA CYS A 230 -9.15 21.81 6.37
C CYS A 230 -10.34 20.87 6.17
N LEU A 231 -10.07 19.58 5.98
CA LEU A 231 -11.06 18.51 6.02
C LEU A 231 -11.66 18.45 7.43
N THR A 232 -12.96 18.71 7.52
CA THR A 232 -13.68 19.00 8.75
C THR A 232 -14.86 18.06 8.89
N THR A 233 -15.06 17.47 10.06
CA THR A 233 -16.34 16.82 10.37
C THR A 233 -17.31 17.82 10.97
N ASP A 234 -18.53 17.87 10.44
CA ASP A 234 -19.57 18.84 10.84
C ASP A 234 -20.39 18.36 12.05
N GLY A 235 -20.16 17.13 12.50
CA GLY A 235 -20.88 16.53 13.61
C GLY A 235 -20.20 15.25 14.08
N THR A 236 -20.61 14.75 15.24
CA THR A 236 -19.97 13.58 15.84
C THR A 236 -20.71 12.28 15.56
N ALA A 237 -22.00 12.31 15.19
CA ALA A 237 -22.82 11.12 14.98
C ALA A 237 -22.51 10.40 13.66
N ASN A 238 -22.81 9.10 13.58
CA ASN A 238 -22.80 8.34 12.33
C ASN A 238 -23.61 9.07 11.23
N GLY A 239 -23.01 9.22 10.06
CA GLY A 239 -23.61 9.92 8.92
C GLY A 239 -23.36 11.43 8.90
N SER A 240 -22.72 11.99 9.93
CA SER A 240 -22.34 13.41 9.97
C SER A 240 -21.42 13.73 8.79
N ALA A 241 -21.65 14.89 8.16
CA ALA A 241 -20.94 15.27 6.95
C ALA A 241 -19.45 15.52 7.20
N VAL A 242 -18.66 15.33 6.15
CA VAL A 242 -17.26 15.77 6.10
C VAL A 242 -17.11 16.80 5.00
N THR A 243 -16.82 18.04 5.39
CA THR A 243 -16.69 19.20 4.53
C THR A 243 -15.26 19.73 4.51
N VAL A 244 -15.01 20.80 3.76
CA VAL A 244 -13.83 21.65 3.94
C VAL A 244 -14.22 22.96 4.61
N ALA A 245 -13.44 23.43 5.58
CA ALA A 245 -13.67 24.68 6.28
C ALA A 245 -12.36 25.41 6.58
N THR A 246 -12.44 26.68 6.98
CA THR A 246 -11.26 27.43 7.43
C THR A 246 -10.55 26.67 8.53
N CYS A 247 -9.24 26.54 8.43
CA CYS A 247 -8.46 25.81 9.42
C CYS A 247 -8.46 26.53 10.76
N THR A 248 -8.71 25.77 11.82
CA THR A 248 -8.76 26.17 13.22
C THR A 248 -7.96 25.18 14.05
N THR A 249 -7.91 25.38 15.37
CA THR A 249 -7.33 24.42 16.32
C THR A 249 -8.36 23.37 16.80
N GLY A 250 -9.57 23.36 16.23
CA GLY A 250 -10.65 22.46 16.61
C GLY A 250 -10.33 20.99 16.34
N THR A 251 -10.69 20.10 17.28
CA THR A 251 -10.49 18.64 17.15
C THR A 251 -11.33 18.01 16.06
N ASN A 252 -12.37 18.70 15.57
CA ASN A 252 -13.17 18.27 14.43
C ASN A 252 -12.45 18.41 13.08
N GLN A 253 -11.25 19.00 13.07
CA GLN A 253 -10.37 19.11 11.90
C GLN A 253 -9.11 18.26 12.01
N ARG A 254 -9.07 17.37 13.02
CA ARG A 254 -7.93 16.52 13.33
C ARG A 254 -8.26 15.06 13.04
N TRP A 255 -7.35 14.40 12.34
CA TRP A 255 -7.48 13.04 11.84
C TRP A 255 -6.26 12.22 12.21
N THR A 256 -6.50 11.06 12.82
CA THR A 256 -5.46 10.12 13.25
C THR A 256 -5.51 8.86 12.40
N ARG A 257 -4.39 8.13 12.35
CA ARG A 257 -4.30 6.79 11.75
C ARG A 257 -4.29 5.75 12.87
N PRO A 258 -5.43 5.11 13.17
CA PRO A 258 -5.51 4.08 14.20
C PRO A 258 -5.03 2.72 13.70
#